data_AF-A0A6H0CZW6-F1
#
_entry.id   AF-A0A6H0CZW6-F1
#
_cell.length_a   1.000
_cell.length_b   1.000
_cell.length_c   1.000
_cell.angle_alpha   90.00
_cell.angle_beta   90.00
_cell.angle_gamma   90.00
#
_symmetry.space_group_name_H-M   'P 1'
#
loop_
_entity.id
_entity.type
_entity.pdbx_description
1 polymer ?
#
loop_
_entity_poly.entity_id
_entity_poly.type
_entity_poly.pdbx_seq_one_letter_code
_entity_poly.pdbx_strand_id
1 'polypeptide(L)' 'MTEHAAQHSLHPLPSRPLRIAAAQAQAEAGDVEANVATVAAMVQDAARAGARLVVFPEKLSG' A
#
# COMPACT_ATOMS: atom_id res chain seq x y z
N MET A 1 3.38 -13.17 -31.26
CA MET A 1 3.47 -12.60 -29.91
C MET A 1 2.76 -13.57 -28.99
N THR A 2 3.52 -14.46 -28.37
CA THR A 2 2.98 -15.52 -27.52
C THR A 2 2.58 -14.89 -26.20
N GLU A 3 1.29 -14.86 -25.91
CA GLU A 3 0.79 -14.44 -24.60
C GLU A 3 1.33 -15.42 -23.56
N HIS A 4 2.24 -14.95 -22.70
CA HIS A 4 2.49 -15.59 -21.41
C HIS A 4 1.24 -15.37 -20.57
N ALA A 5 0.20 -16.17 -20.81
CA ALA A 5 -0.93 -16.30 -19.91
C ALA A 5 -0.39 -16.88 -18.60
N ALA A 6 0.03 -15.99 -17.70
CA ALA A 6 0.48 -16.32 -16.37
C ALA A 6 -0.57 -17.23 -15.75
N GLN A 7 -0.13 -18.42 -15.35
CA GLN A 7 -0.89 -19.34 -14.53
C GLN A 7 -1.08 -18.68 -13.16
N HIS A 8 -2.01 -17.73 -13.06
CA HIS A 8 -2.47 -17.23 -11.78
C HIS A 8 -3.27 -18.35 -11.15
N SER A 9 -2.63 -19.09 -10.23
CA SER A 9 -3.35 -19.97 -9.32
C SER A 9 -4.39 -19.11 -8.61
N LEU A 10 -5.66 -19.30 -8.96
CA LEU A 10 -6.78 -18.52 -8.43
C LEU A 10 -6.83 -18.76 -6.92
N HIS A 11 -6.23 -17.85 -6.16
CA HIS A 11 -6.40 -17.84 -4.72
C HIS A 11 -7.85 -17.44 -4.43
N PRO A 12 -8.54 -18.17 -3.54
CA PRO A 12 -9.89 -17.80 -3.16
C PRO A 12 -9.91 -16.37 -2.63
N LEU A 13 -10.80 -15.56 -3.17
CA LEU A 13 -10.99 -14.18 -2.72
C LEU A 13 -11.54 -14.16 -1.29
N PRO A 14 -11.29 -13.08 -0.52
CA PRO A 14 -11.83 -12.94 0.83
C PRO A 14 -13.35 -13.08 0.85
N SER A 15 -13.89 -13.88 1.77
CA SER A 15 -15.34 -14.06 1.97
C SER A 15 -16.01 -12.91 2.74
N ARG A 16 -15.24 -11.94 3.21
CA ARG A 16 -15.71 -10.73 3.90
C ARG A 16 -15.10 -9.48 3.23
N PRO A 17 -15.82 -8.35 3.19
CA PRO A 17 -15.29 -7.10 2.64
C PRO A 17 -13.97 -6.71 3.32
N LEU A 18 -12.96 -6.39 2.52
CA LEU A 18 -11.68 -5.87 2.98
C LEU A 18 -11.60 -4.38 2.65
N ARG A 19 -11.47 -3.52 3.66
CA ARG A 19 -11.21 -2.10 3.42
C ARG A 19 -9.71 -1.90 3.20
N ILE A 20 -9.36 -1.32 2.06
CA ILE A 20 -7.97 -1.04 1.67
C ILE A 20 -7.83 0.47 1.49
N ALA A 21 -6.73 1.04 1.97
CA ALA A 21 -6.38 2.43 1.73
C ALA A 21 -5.26 2.52 0.68
N ALA A 22 -5.44 3.39 -0.32
CA ALA A 22 -4.37 3.82 -1.21
C ALA A 22 -3.89 5.19 -0.72
N ALA A 23 -2.68 5.24 -0.20
CA ALA A 23 -2.10 6.45 0.36
C ALA A 23 -1.27 7.16 -0.71
N GLN A 24 -1.46 8.48 -0.83
CA GLN A 24 -0.59 9.33 -1.63
C GLN A 24 0.20 10.24 -0.69
N ALA A 25 1.52 10.20 -0.79
CA ALA A 25 2.42 11.08 -0.07
C ALA A 25 3.55 11.53 -1.00
N GLN A 26 4.04 12.73 -0.77
CA GLN A 26 5.25 13.23 -1.38
C GLN A 26 6.43 12.80 -0.50
N ALA A 27 7.45 12.22 -1.11
CA ALA A 27 8.68 11.88 -0.39
C ALA A 27 9.60 13.09 -0.29
N GLU A 28 10.21 13.26 0.88
CA GLU A 28 11.33 14.17 1.10
C GLU A 28 12.63 13.42 0.75
N ALA A 29 13.29 13.84 -0.33
CA ALA A 29 14.43 13.10 -0.88
C ALA A 29 15.62 13.09 0.09
N GLY A 30 16.10 11.88 0.43
CA GLY A 30 17.21 11.69 1.36
C GLY A 30 16.86 11.84 2.85
N ASP A 31 15.62 12.20 3.19
CA ASP A 31 15.14 12.26 4.57
C ASP A 31 14.25 11.05 4.89
N VAL A 32 14.92 9.92 5.18
CA VAL A 32 14.25 8.66 5.50
C VAL A 32 13.40 8.78 6.77
N GLU A 33 13.84 9.54 7.77
CA GLU A 33 13.12 9.66 9.04
C GLU A 33 11.80 10.42 8.86
N ALA A 34 11.81 11.55 8.14
CA ALA A 34 10.61 12.30 7.83
C ALA A 34 9.61 11.48 6.99
N ASN A 35 10.13 10.72 6.03
CA ASN A 35 9.34 9.83 5.19
C ASN A 35 8.67 8.70 6.01
N VAL A 36 9.41 8.05 6.90
CA VAL A 36 8.87 7.00 7.78
C VAL A 36 7.83 7.58 8.75
N ALA A 37 8.06 8.77 9.30
CA ALA A 37 7.09 9.44 10.16
C ALA A 37 5.78 9.74 9.41
N THR A 38 5.88 10.20 8.17
CA THR A 38 4.72 10.43 7.29
C THR A 38 3.95 9.14 7.02
N VAL A 39 4.63 8.06 6.64
CA VAL A 39 4.02 6.74 6.42
C VAL A 39 3.34 6.24 7.70
N ALA A 40 4.00 6.37 8.86
CA ALA A 40 3.45 5.94 10.13
C ALA A 40 2.15 6.69 10.49
N ALA A 41 2.11 8.01 10.28
CA ALA A 41 0.90 8.80 10.50
C ALA A 41 -0.26 8.33 9.59
N MET A 42 0.01 8.11 8.30
CA MET A 42 -0.99 7.64 7.34
C MET A 42 -1.49 6.23 7.65
N VAL A 43 -0.63 5.33 8.13
CA VAL A 43 -1.05 4.00 8.60
C VAL A 43 -2.02 4.12 9.78
N GLN A 44 -1.75 5.03 10.72
CA GLN A 44 -2.65 5.26 11.86
C GLN A 44 -4.00 5.82 11.41
N ASP A 45 -4.02 6.77 10.47
CA ASP A 45 -5.28 7.28 9.89
C ASP A 45 -6.08 6.19 9.18
N ALA A 46 -5.42 5.38 8.36
CA ALA A 46 -6.04 4.28 7.65
C ALA A 46 -6.59 3.21 8.62
N ALA A 47 -5.86 2.90 9.69
CA ALA A 47 -6.31 2.00 10.74
C ALA A 47 -7.55 2.53 11.46
N ARG A 48 -7.57 3.83 11.81
CA ARG A 48 -8.76 4.49 12.38
C ARG A 48 -9.97 4.45 11.44
N ALA A 49 -9.75 4.50 10.13
CA ALA A 49 -10.80 4.36 9.11
C ALA A 49 -11.25 2.89 8.87
N GLY A 50 -10.62 1.93 9.55
CA GLY A 50 -10.92 0.50 9.45
C GLY A 50 -10.25 -0.20 8.27
N ALA A 51 -9.26 0.42 7.63
CA ALA A 51 -8.46 -0.24 6.61
C ALA A 51 -7.62 -1.37 7.21
N ARG A 52 -7.44 -2.43 6.43
CA ARG A 52 -6.68 -3.64 6.79
C ARG A 52 -5.44 -3.85 5.93
N LEU A 53 -5.28 -3.01 4.91
CA LEU A 53 -4.11 -2.91 4.06
C LEU A 53 -3.98 -1.44 3.64
N VAL A 54 -2.75 -0.94 3.66
CA VAL A 54 -2.40 0.38 3.12
C VAL A 54 -1.32 0.17 2.07
N VAL A 55 -1.51 0.76 0.89
CA VAL A 55 -0.50 0.74 -0.19
C VAL A 55 0.07 2.13 -0.39
N PHE A 56 1.37 2.19 -0.67
CA PHE A 56 2.14 3.42 -0.85
C PHE A 56 2.90 3.38 -2.19
N PRO A 57 3.16 4.54 -2.83
CA PRO A 57 4.06 4.67 -3.96
C PRO A 57 5.47 4.09 -3.69
N GLU A 58 6.11 3.55 -4.73
CA GLU A 58 7.40 2.85 -4.66
C GLU A 58 8.55 3.71 -4.07
N LYS A 59 8.56 5.02 -4.32
CA LYS A 59 9.64 5.95 -3.92
C LYS A 59 9.27 6.82 -2.72
N LEU A 60 8.77 6.22 -1.65
CA LEU A 60 8.52 6.94 -0.40
C LEU A 60 9.69 6.95 0.59
N SER A 61 10.73 6.15 0.36
CA SER A 61 11.88 6.02 1.29
C SER A 61 13.24 6.29 0.63
N GLY A 62 13.24 7.05 -0.47
CA GLY A 62 14.40 7.26 -1.34
C GLY A 62 15.24 8.49 -0.99
#